data_AF-A0AAD0YX37-F1
#
_entry.id   AF-A0AAD0YX37-F1
#
_cell.length_a   1.000
_cell.length_b   1.000
_cell.length_c   1.000
_cell.angle_alpha   90.00
_cell.angle_beta   90.00
_cell.angle_gamma   90.00
#
_symmetry.space_group_name_H-M   'P 1'
#
loop_
_entity.id
_entity.type
_entity.pdbx_description
1 polymer ?
#
loop_
_entity_poly.entity_id
_entity_poly.type
_entity_poly.pdbx_seq_one_letter_code
_entity_poly.pdbx_strand_id
1 'polypeptide(L)'
;MKTFIQLLSFISYASALGIAVYVLRELLKKVLYYPPNTINSAKEKLSKHQSILGLCFPLSIACIMGNKALIKHDFQKMLKENKIILVEVNGFPFAQEDGADLFTKFEEDPGRFHCESYSGNITFENNESIPIEVIQHCYEENKYIIVSKKYSTDATIGIITTSKFQYIKNKIPSEDQ
;
A
#
# COMPACT_ATOMS: atom_id res chain seq x y z
N MET A 1 2.53 16.64 6.03
CA MET A 1 2.45 15.37 5.26
C MET A 1 1.32 14.47 5.75
N LYS A 2 1.34 14.06 7.02
CA LYS A 2 0.38 13.11 7.62
C LYS A 2 -1.10 13.45 7.39
N THR A 3 -1.51 14.69 7.67
CA THR A 3 -2.90 15.16 7.48
C THR A 3 -3.35 15.11 6.03
N PHE A 4 -2.46 15.45 5.09
CA PHE A 4 -2.74 15.42 3.67
C PHE A 4 -2.88 13.99 3.13
N ILE A 5 -1.99 13.07 3.53
CA ILE A 5 -2.05 11.64 3.21
C ILE A 5 -3.37 11.02 3.73
N GLN A 6 -3.76 11.35 4.97
CA GLN A 6 -5.02 10.88 5.56
C GLN A 6 -6.26 11.41 4.81
N LEU A 7 -6.24 12.69 4.41
CA LEU A 7 -7.33 13.29 3.64
C LEU A 7 -7.48 12.61 2.27
N LEU A 8 -6.37 12.33 1.58
CA LEU A 8 -6.37 11.61 0.30
C LEU A 8 -6.88 10.17 0.45
N SER A 9 -6.46 9.45 1.50
CA SER A 9 -6.99 8.12 1.83
C SER A 9 -8.52 8.18 2.04
N PHE A 10 -9.01 9.18 2.78
CA PHE A 10 -10.44 9.35 3.03
C PHE A 10 -11.24 9.62 1.75
N ILE A 11 -10.76 10.52 0.88
CA ILE A 11 -11.40 10.81 -0.41
C ILE A 11 -11.45 9.54 -1.28
N SER A 12 -10.37 8.77 -1.31
CA SER A 12 -10.30 7.50 -2.06
C SER A 12 -11.32 6.49 -1.53
N TYR A 13 -11.43 6.35 -0.21
CA TYR A 13 -12.39 5.44 0.42
C TYR A 13 -13.85 5.86 0.18
N ALA A 14 -14.16 7.15 0.37
CA ALA A 14 -15.50 7.70 0.18
C ALA A 14 -15.97 7.58 -1.29
N SER A 15 -15.07 7.82 -2.25
CA SER A 15 -15.36 7.65 -3.67
C SER A 15 -15.61 6.20 -4.05
N ALA A 16 -14.81 5.26 -3.54
CA ALA A 16 -15.00 3.83 -3.76
C ALA A 16 -16.34 3.31 -3.17
N LEU A 17 -16.69 3.73 -1.96
CA LEU A 17 -17.99 3.41 -1.35
C LEU A 17 -19.16 3.97 -2.17
N GLY A 18 -19.05 5.22 -2.64
CA GLY A 18 -20.08 5.84 -3.48
C GLY A 18 -20.33 5.05 -4.77
N ILE A 19 -19.25 4.57 -5.40
CA ILE A 19 -19.30 3.69 -6.58
C ILE A 19 -19.99 2.36 -6.22
N ALA A 20 -19.59 1.71 -5.13
CA ALA A 20 -20.15 0.42 -4.73
C ALA A 20 -21.67 0.49 -4.46
N VAL A 21 -22.12 1.50 -3.72
CA VAL A 21 -23.54 1.75 -3.45
C VAL A 21 -24.31 2.01 -4.75
N TYR A 22 -23.72 2.75 -5.68
CA TYR A 22 -24.34 2.99 -6.99
C TYR A 22 -24.51 1.70 -7.79
N VAL A 23 -23.47 0.87 -7.90
CA VAL A 23 -23.53 -0.41 -8.62
C VAL A 23 -24.57 -1.33 -7.99
N LEU A 24 -24.62 -1.40 -6.66
CA LEU A 24 -25.62 -2.18 -5.94
C LEU A 24 -27.05 -1.71 -6.29
N ARG A 25 -27.28 -0.39 -6.33
CA ARG A 25 -28.59 0.19 -6.68
C ARG A 25 -29.01 -0.17 -8.11
N GLU A 26 -28.10 -0.13 -9.08
CA GLU A 26 -28.41 -0.49 -10.46
C GLU A 26 -28.69 -1.99 -10.63
N LEU A 27 -27.94 -2.85 -9.93
CA LEU A 27 -28.22 -4.29 -9.88
C LEU A 27 -29.59 -4.59 -9.28
N LEU A 28 -29.95 -3.92 -8.17
CA LEU A 28 -31.26 -4.07 -7.53
C LEU A 28 -32.41 -3.63 -8.43
N LYS A 29 -32.27 -2.51 -9.15
CA LYS A 29 -33.28 -2.07 -10.14
C LYS A 29 -33.48 -3.10 -11.25
N LYS A 30 -32.39 -3.68 -11.76
CA LYS A 30 -32.44 -4.69 -12.82
C LYS A 30 -33.17 -5.97 -12.39
N VAL A 31 -33.06 -6.35 -11.12
CA VAL A 31 -33.73 -7.53 -10.56
C VAL A 31 -35.19 -7.26 -10.20
N LEU A 32 -35.52 -6.05 -9.73
CA LEU A 32 -36.84 -5.77 -9.15
C LEU A 32 -37.86 -5.13 -10.10
N TYR A 33 -37.47 -4.34 -11.10
CA TYR A 33 -38.46 -3.65 -11.95
C TYR A 33 -37.86 -3.09 -13.26
N TYR A 34 -38.38 -3.53 -14.42
CA TYR A 34 -38.34 -2.73 -15.65
C TYR A 34 -39.71 -2.77 -16.34
N PRO A 35 -40.60 -1.78 -16.09
CA PRO A 35 -41.77 -1.60 -16.92
C PRO A 35 -41.32 -0.97 -18.26
N PRO A 36 -41.85 -1.43 -19.41
CA PRO A 36 -41.34 -1.07 -20.73
C PRO A 36 -41.54 0.40 -21.14
N ASN A 37 -42.24 1.23 -20.35
CA ASN A 37 -42.72 2.55 -20.79
C ASN A 37 -41.91 3.77 -20.28
N THR A 38 -40.74 3.57 -19.67
CA THR A 38 -39.89 4.67 -19.14
C THR A 38 -38.47 4.69 -19.71
N ILE A 39 -38.24 4.04 -20.85
CA ILE A 39 -36.90 3.78 -21.42
C ILE A 39 -36.10 5.07 -21.69
N ASN A 40 -36.76 6.13 -22.17
CA ASN A 40 -36.06 7.38 -22.52
C ASN A 40 -35.65 8.21 -21.29
N SER A 41 -36.51 8.31 -20.27
CA SER A 41 -36.16 9.00 -19.01
C SER A 41 -35.17 8.20 -18.16
N ALA A 42 -35.19 6.87 -18.29
CA ALA A 42 -34.18 6.00 -17.70
C ALA A 42 -32.81 6.18 -18.38
N LYS A 43 -32.75 6.27 -19.72
CA LYS A 43 -31.50 6.50 -20.48
C LYS A 43 -30.82 7.83 -20.13
N GLU A 44 -31.58 8.91 -20.01
CA GLU A 44 -31.02 10.23 -19.69
C GLU A 44 -30.51 10.30 -18.23
N LYS A 45 -31.20 9.64 -17.28
CA LYS A 45 -30.68 9.48 -15.91
C LYS A 45 -29.43 8.60 -15.88
N LEU A 46 -29.39 7.53 -16.67
CA LEU A 46 -28.25 6.62 -16.75
C LEU A 46 -27.00 7.33 -17.29
N SER A 47 -27.12 8.16 -18.34
CA SER A 47 -26.00 8.90 -18.93
C SER A 47 -25.37 9.90 -17.96
N LYS A 48 -26.20 10.62 -17.18
CA LYS A 48 -25.73 11.56 -16.16
C LYS A 48 -24.99 10.84 -15.02
N HIS A 49 -25.44 9.66 -14.60
CA HIS A 49 -24.75 8.89 -13.56
C HIS A 49 -23.49 8.20 -14.12
N GLN A 50 -23.48 7.73 -15.37
CA GLN A 50 -22.27 7.24 -16.04
C GLN A 50 -21.19 8.31 -16.15
N SER A 51 -21.57 9.57 -16.43
CA SER A 51 -20.62 10.70 -16.47
C SER A 51 -19.97 10.97 -15.11
N ILE A 52 -20.76 10.94 -14.02
CA ILE A 52 -20.27 11.13 -12.65
C ILE A 52 -19.34 9.96 -12.24
N LEU A 53 -19.73 8.72 -12.53
CA LEU A 53 -18.90 7.54 -12.24
C LEU A 53 -17.63 7.51 -13.07
N GLY A 54 -17.71 7.92 -14.33
CA GLY A 54 -16.58 8.05 -15.24
C GLY A 54 -15.54 9.07 -14.77
N LEU A 55 -15.91 10.02 -13.91
CA LEU A 55 -14.99 10.96 -13.25
C LEU A 55 -14.53 10.47 -11.87
N CYS A 56 -15.40 9.85 -11.08
CA CYS A 56 -15.05 9.36 -9.74
C CYS A 56 -14.04 8.20 -9.77
N PHE A 57 -14.15 7.29 -10.74
CA PHE A 57 -13.21 6.18 -10.89
C PHE A 57 -11.77 6.63 -11.13
N PRO A 58 -11.45 7.42 -12.18
CA PRO A 58 -10.09 7.86 -12.43
C PRO A 58 -9.56 8.76 -11.30
N LEU A 59 -10.42 9.58 -10.69
CA LEU A 59 -10.02 10.39 -9.54
C LEU A 59 -9.63 9.51 -8.35
N SER A 60 -10.39 8.47 -8.05
CA SER A 60 -10.07 7.53 -6.96
C SER A 60 -8.74 6.81 -7.20
N ILE A 61 -8.47 6.38 -8.44
CA ILE A 61 -7.20 5.74 -8.83
C ILE A 61 -6.04 6.73 -8.69
N ALA A 62 -6.22 7.96 -9.20
CA ALA A 62 -5.21 9.01 -9.10
C ALA A 62 -4.90 9.37 -7.63
N CYS A 63 -5.93 9.43 -6.77
CA CYS A 63 -5.74 9.64 -5.34
C CYS A 63 -4.97 8.48 -4.68
N ILE A 64 -5.27 7.22 -5.00
CA ILE A 64 -4.55 6.06 -4.46
C ILE A 64 -3.08 6.06 -4.92
N MET A 65 -2.83 6.25 -6.22
CA MET A 65 -1.47 6.30 -6.76
C MET A 65 -0.68 7.47 -6.20
N GLY A 66 -1.28 8.66 -6.16
CA GLY A 66 -0.69 9.86 -5.57
C GLY A 66 -0.38 9.68 -4.09
N ASN A 67 -1.27 9.01 -3.34
CA ASN A 67 -1.04 8.75 -1.93
C ASN A 67 0.14 7.81 -1.70
N LYS A 68 0.23 6.71 -2.47
CA LYS A 68 1.40 5.81 -2.42
C LYS A 68 2.70 6.53 -2.75
N ALA A 69 2.69 7.41 -3.76
CA ALA A 69 3.86 8.21 -4.12
C ALA A 69 4.29 9.18 -3.01
N LEU A 70 3.32 9.82 -2.33
CA LEU A 70 3.60 10.72 -1.21
C LEU A 70 4.16 9.98 0.00
N ILE A 71 3.62 8.81 0.32
CA ILE A 71 4.14 7.96 1.41
C ILE A 71 5.57 7.51 1.10
N LYS A 72 5.83 7.09 -0.15
CA LYS A 72 7.18 6.73 -0.60
C LYS A 72 8.15 7.91 -0.46
N HIS A 73 7.73 9.11 -0.87
CA HIS A 73 8.53 10.32 -0.71
C HIS A 73 8.78 10.67 0.77
N ASP A 74 7.76 10.62 1.63
CA ASP A 74 7.91 10.85 3.09
C ASP A 74 8.89 9.87 3.71
N PHE A 75 8.79 8.59 3.36
CA PHE A 75 9.69 7.54 3.84
C PHE A 75 11.14 7.79 3.42
N GLN A 76 11.37 8.07 2.13
CA GLN A 76 12.71 8.39 1.63
C GLN A 76 13.28 9.67 2.23
N LYS A 77 12.43 10.66 2.51
CA LYS A 77 12.82 11.88 3.20
C LYS A 77 13.26 11.59 4.63
N MET A 78 12.50 10.79 5.37
CA MET A 78 12.84 10.36 6.73
C MET A 78 14.19 9.64 6.79
N LEU A 79 14.44 8.72 5.86
CA LEU A 79 15.73 8.01 5.74
C LEU A 79 16.92 8.94 5.45
N LYS A 80 16.70 10.05 4.73
CA LYS A 80 17.76 11.02 4.39
C LYS A 80 18.03 12.02 5.50
N GLU A 81 17.00 12.43 6.22
CA GLU A 81 17.08 13.50 7.22
C GLU A 81 17.43 13.00 8.61
N ASN A 82 17.25 11.71 8.90
CA ASN A 82 17.46 11.15 10.23
C ASN A 82 18.31 9.88 10.16
N LYS A 83 19.20 9.71 11.13
CA LYS A 83 19.94 8.45 11.28
C LYS A 83 19.03 7.36 11.83
N ILE A 84 19.13 6.17 11.22
CA ILE A 84 18.55 4.95 11.78
C ILE A 84 19.33 4.59 13.03
N ILE A 85 18.63 4.28 14.12
CA ILE A 85 19.23 3.81 15.38
C ILE A 85 18.96 2.33 15.61
N LEU A 86 17.82 1.83 15.14
CA LEU A 86 17.41 0.44 15.28
C LEU A 86 16.52 0.05 14.11
N VAL A 87 16.77 -1.14 13.58
CA VAL A 87 15.82 -1.83 12.71
C VAL A 87 15.46 -3.12 13.42
N GLU A 88 14.18 -3.40 13.55
CA GLU A 88 13.70 -4.67 14.10
C GLU A 88 12.79 -5.32 13.08
N VAL A 89 13.04 -6.59 12.74
CA VAL A 89 12.19 -7.36 11.82
C VAL A 89 11.88 -8.70 12.47
N ASN A 90 10.59 -9.01 12.62
CA ASN A 90 10.08 -10.19 13.29
C ASN A 90 10.70 -10.43 14.70
N GLY A 91 10.87 -9.36 15.48
CA GLY A 91 11.50 -9.41 16.81
C GLY A 91 13.02 -9.53 16.80
N PHE A 92 13.67 -9.52 15.63
CA PHE A 92 15.13 -9.53 15.53
C PHE A 92 15.70 -8.13 15.29
N PRO A 93 16.54 -7.62 16.21
CA PRO A 93 17.18 -6.34 16.05
C PRO A 93 18.42 -6.44 15.14
N PHE A 94 18.61 -5.44 14.28
CA PHE A 94 19.83 -5.23 13.51
C PHE A 94 20.66 -4.15 14.18
N ALA A 95 21.99 -4.33 14.18
CA ALA A 95 22.93 -3.30 14.60
C ALA A 95 22.74 -2.03 13.75
N GLN A 96 23.07 -0.87 14.33
CA GLN A 96 22.82 0.43 13.71
C GLN A 96 23.42 0.54 12.30
N GLU A 97 24.69 0.16 12.16
CA GLU A 97 25.40 0.13 10.87
C GLU A 97 24.72 -0.84 9.90
N ASP A 98 24.38 -2.02 10.40
CA ASP A 98 23.79 -3.05 9.58
C ASP A 98 22.41 -2.68 9.03
N GLY A 99 21.60 -2.03 9.86
CA GLY A 99 20.27 -1.56 9.52
C GLY A 99 20.28 -0.35 8.60
N ALA A 100 21.25 0.56 8.76
CA ALA A 100 21.40 1.73 7.88
C ALA A 100 21.66 1.31 6.43
N ASP A 101 22.57 0.34 6.22
CA ASP A 101 22.95 -0.14 4.89
C ASP A 101 21.76 -0.70 4.09
N LEU A 102 20.78 -1.31 4.77
CA LEU A 102 19.62 -1.95 4.15
C LEU A 102 18.78 -0.99 3.31
N PHE A 103 18.73 0.28 3.70
CA PHE A 103 17.79 1.25 3.13
C PHE A 103 18.47 2.34 2.29
N THR A 104 19.69 2.08 1.84
CA THR A 104 20.49 3.02 1.03
C THR A 104 20.09 3.03 -0.44
N LYS A 105 19.71 1.88 -1.00
CA LYS A 105 19.37 1.71 -2.42
C LYS A 105 18.10 0.89 -2.57
N PHE A 106 17.14 1.45 -3.31
CA PHE A 106 15.89 0.78 -3.66
C PHE A 106 15.83 0.54 -5.17
N GLU A 107 15.49 -0.69 -5.55
CA GLU A 107 15.15 -1.09 -6.91
C GLU A 107 13.64 -1.01 -7.13
N GLU A 108 13.21 -0.91 -8.39
CA GLU A 108 11.79 -0.95 -8.73
C GLU A 108 11.23 -2.37 -8.55
N ASP A 109 9.99 -2.45 -8.06
CA ASP A 109 9.29 -3.72 -7.84
C ASP A 109 8.56 -4.14 -9.13
N PRO A 110 8.93 -5.27 -9.77
CA PRO A 110 8.23 -5.80 -10.94
C PRO A 110 6.86 -6.42 -10.60
N GLY A 111 6.54 -6.57 -9.30
CA GLY A 111 5.18 -6.77 -8.79
C GLY A 111 4.59 -8.16 -8.97
N ARG A 112 5.41 -9.23 -9.01
CA ARG A 112 4.91 -10.56 -9.38
C ARG A 112 5.10 -11.70 -8.39
N PHE A 113 5.98 -11.65 -7.39
CA PHE A 113 6.31 -12.87 -6.63
C PHE A 113 6.63 -12.62 -5.15
N HIS A 114 5.66 -12.87 -4.28
CA HIS A 114 5.74 -12.62 -2.83
C HIS A 114 5.51 -13.94 -2.08
N CYS A 115 6.38 -14.28 -1.14
CA CYS A 115 6.31 -15.55 -0.41
C CYS A 115 6.04 -15.32 1.08
N GLU A 116 7.07 -14.92 1.82
CA GLU A 116 7.00 -14.69 3.25
C GLU A 116 6.98 -13.19 3.55
N SER A 117 6.20 -12.79 4.55
CA SER A 117 6.11 -11.40 5.01
C SER A 117 6.47 -11.31 6.48
N TYR A 118 7.35 -10.37 6.81
CA TYR A 118 7.77 -10.11 8.17
C TYR A 118 7.42 -8.68 8.55
N SER A 119 6.77 -8.50 9.70
CA SER A 119 6.55 -7.18 10.27
C SER A 119 7.84 -6.64 10.90
N GLY A 120 8.07 -5.34 10.77
CA GLY A 120 9.22 -4.70 11.40
C GLY A 120 9.01 -3.23 11.69
N ASN A 121 9.99 -2.62 12.32
CA ASN A 121 10.04 -1.19 12.64
C ASN A 121 11.43 -0.63 12.36
N ILE A 122 11.48 0.60 11.82
CA ILE A 122 12.70 1.39 11.71
C ILE A 122 12.58 2.54 12.70
N THR A 123 13.43 2.56 13.72
CA THR A 123 13.51 3.65 14.69
C THR A 123 14.65 4.60 14.33
N PHE A 124 14.37 5.89 14.39
CA PHE A 124 15.27 6.97 14.05
C PHE A 124 15.75 7.74 15.30
N GLU A 125 16.83 8.49 15.16
CA GLU A 125 17.43 9.28 16.25
C GLU A 125 16.49 10.35 16.85
N ASN A 126 15.48 10.79 16.08
CA ASN A 126 14.45 11.73 16.52
C ASN A 126 13.32 11.06 17.33
N ASN A 127 13.49 9.79 17.73
CA ASN A 127 12.51 8.93 18.40
C ASN A 127 11.24 8.64 17.57
N GLU A 128 11.21 8.99 16.28
CA GLU A 128 10.16 8.48 15.39
C GLU A 128 10.44 7.02 15.03
N SER A 129 9.37 6.24 14.90
CA SER A 129 9.44 4.86 14.43
C SER A 129 8.50 4.69 13.23
N ILE A 130 9.02 4.08 12.17
CA ILE A 130 8.25 3.76 10.98
C ILE A 130 7.99 2.24 10.96
N PRO A 131 6.72 1.81 11.07
CA PRO A 131 6.39 0.42 10.86
C PRO A 131 6.56 0.07 9.38
N ILE A 132 7.19 -1.09 9.15
CA ILE A 132 7.47 -1.63 7.83
C ILE A 132 6.99 -3.08 7.75
N GLU A 133 6.77 -3.53 6.53
CA GLU A 133 6.65 -4.94 6.20
C GLU A 133 7.73 -5.28 5.18
N VAL A 134 8.43 -6.38 5.45
CA VAL A 134 9.50 -6.93 4.63
C VAL A 134 8.98 -8.19 3.97
N ILE A 135 8.79 -8.16 2.65
CA ILE A 135 8.24 -9.29 1.90
C ILE A 135 9.35 -9.93 1.08
N GLN A 136 9.60 -11.21 1.30
CA GLN A 136 10.59 -11.96 0.54
C GLN A 136 10.09 -12.26 -0.88
N HIS A 137 10.98 -12.09 -1.87
CA HIS A 137 10.73 -12.51 -3.24
C HIS A 137 10.82 -14.03 -3.37
N CYS A 138 9.84 -14.67 -4.01
CA CYS A 138 9.77 -16.13 -4.05
C CYS A 138 10.91 -16.81 -4.83
N TYR A 139 11.38 -16.18 -5.90
CA TYR A 139 12.31 -16.80 -6.85
C TYR A 139 13.70 -16.20 -6.83
N GLU A 140 13.86 -15.05 -6.17
CA GLU A 140 15.13 -14.34 -6.13
C GLU A 140 15.61 -14.31 -4.70
N GLU A 141 16.67 -15.08 -4.44
CA GLU A 141 17.29 -15.09 -3.12
C GLU A 141 17.76 -13.69 -2.75
N ASN A 142 17.65 -13.38 -1.47
CA ASN A 142 18.11 -12.12 -0.90
C ASN A 142 17.37 -10.87 -1.40
N LYS A 143 16.33 -10.99 -2.21
CA LYS A 143 15.48 -9.87 -2.60
C LYS A 143 14.27 -9.74 -1.70
N TYR A 144 14.08 -8.53 -1.19
CA TYR A 144 13.00 -8.21 -0.28
C TYR A 144 12.33 -6.90 -0.69
N ILE A 145 11.01 -6.91 -0.72
CA ILE A 145 10.18 -5.73 -0.97
C ILE A 145 9.92 -5.06 0.38
N ILE A 146 10.19 -3.76 0.43
CA ILE A 146 9.97 -2.94 1.62
C ILE A 146 8.67 -2.17 1.43
N VAL A 147 7.70 -2.42 2.31
CA VAL A 147 6.41 -1.76 2.33
C VAL A 147 6.32 -0.89 3.58
N SER A 148 6.02 0.39 3.42
CA SER A 148 5.73 1.28 4.55
C SER A 148 4.31 1.06 5.04
N LYS A 149 4.17 0.86 6.35
CA LYS A 149 2.89 0.75 7.08
C LYS A 149 2.63 1.98 7.94
N LYS A 150 3.40 3.07 7.77
CA LYS A 150 3.33 4.30 8.61
C LYS A 150 1.93 4.93 8.65
N TYR A 151 1.17 4.76 7.57
CA TYR A 151 -0.16 5.33 7.39
C TYR A 151 -1.17 4.22 7.12
N SER A 152 -2.45 4.56 7.07
CA SER A 152 -3.55 3.63 6.75
C SER A 152 -3.53 3.10 5.30
N THR A 153 -2.49 3.39 4.53
CA THR A 153 -2.34 2.97 3.15
C THR A 153 -0.95 2.40 2.97
N ASP A 154 -0.89 1.14 2.57
CA ASP A 154 0.37 0.45 2.33
C ASP A 154 1.02 1.00 1.06
N ALA A 155 2.30 1.34 1.18
CA ALA A 155 3.08 1.88 0.07
C ALA A 155 4.39 1.10 -0.08
N THR A 156 4.54 0.42 -1.22
CA THR A 156 5.81 -0.18 -1.63
C THR A 156 6.85 0.92 -1.85
N ILE A 157 7.91 0.87 -1.06
CA ILE A 157 9.05 1.80 -1.17
C ILE A 157 9.95 1.35 -2.32
N GLY A 158 10.27 0.06 -2.36
CA GLY A 158 11.04 -0.59 -3.41
C GLY A 158 11.61 -1.91 -2.93
N ILE A 159 12.47 -2.50 -3.76
CA ILE A 159 13.18 -3.74 -3.47
C ILE A 159 14.57 -3.43 -2.92
N ILE A 160 15.01 -4.22 -1.96
CA ILE A 160 16.38 -4.25 -1.49
C ILE A 160 16.96 -5.65 -1.71
N THR A 161 18.26 -5.72 -2.00
CA THR A 161 18.99 -6.98 -2.12
C THR A 161 19.96 -7.11 -0.95
N THR A 162 19.74 -8.08 -0.06
CA THR A 162 20.51 -8.26 1.17
C THR A 162 20.50 -9.70 1.66
N SER A 163 21.65 -10.23 2.11
CA SER A 163 21.69 -11.52 2.82
C SER A 163 21.31 -11.39 4.29
N LYS A 164 21.22 -10.15 4.82
CA LYS A 164 21.02 -9.91 6.25
C LYS A 164 19.67 -10.44 6.76
N PHE A 165 18.66 -10.65 5.91
CA PHE A 165 17.38 -11.25 6.35
C PHE A 165 17.35 -12.79 6.32
N GLN A 166 18.38 -13.44 5.77
CA GLN A 166 18.43 -14.92 5.75
C GLN A 166 18.42 -15.53 7.15
N TYR A 167 18.97 -14.84 8.16
CA TYR A 167 18.98 -15.36 9.52
C TYR A 167 17.57 -15.44 10.12
N ILE A 168 16.63 -14.60 9.65
CA ILE A 168 15.23 -14.60 10.11
C ILE A 168 14.59 -15.91 9.66
N LYS A 169 14.79 -16.29 8.40
CA LYS A 169 14.31 -17.55 7.81
C LYS A 169 14.80 -18.78 8.58
N ASN A 170 16.07 -18.78 9.01
CA ASN A 170 16.67 -19.94 9.68
C ASN A 170 16.26 -20.11 11.16
N LYS A 171 15.67 -19.08 11.78
CA LYS A 171 15.25 -19.11 13.19
C LYS A 171 13.74 -19.22 13.39
N ILE A 172 12.95 -19.03 12.35
CA ILE A 172 11.54 -19.40 12.35
C ILE A 172 11.51 -20.86 11.89
N PRO A 173 11.22 -21.84 12.77
CA PRO A 173 11.02 -23.20 12.31
C PRO A 173 9.84 -23.16 11.34
N SER A 174 10.01 -23.74 10.15
CA SER A 174 8.87 -24.05 9.29
C SER A 174 7.93 -24.93 10.12
N GLU A 175 6.70 -24.48 10.35
CA GLU A 175 5.67 -25.27 11.06
C GLU A 175 5.21 -26.53 10.28
N ASP A 176 5.98 -26.96 9.28
CA ASP A 176 5.79 -28.21 8.54
C ASP A 176 6.92 -29.20 8.89
N GLN A 177 6.79 -29.87 10.04
CA GLN A 177 7.32 -31.21 10.32
C GLN A 177 6.29 -32.04 11.08
#